data_AF-A0AAV6YU50-F1
#
_entry.id   AF-A0AAV6YU50-F1
#
_cell.length_a   1.000
_cell.length_b   1.000
_cell.length_c   1.000
_cell.angle_alpha   90.00
_cell.angle_beta   90.00
_cell.angle_gamma   90.00
#
_symmetry.space_group_name_H-M   'P 1'
#
loop_
_entity.id
_entity.type
_entity.pdbx_description
1 polymer ?
#
loop_
_entity_poly.entity_id
_entity_poly.type
_entity_poly.pdbx_seq_one_letter_code
_entity_poly.pdbx_strand_id
1 'polypeptide(L)'
;MNFATVFAVMFNGCTGIMAGCNMSGELKQPSRAIPIGTIIAVVITFFVYLILFIFTALTCDRTLLLEDYGFFRPINIWPPFVLIGVYATSLSASMSTLIGASRILHALAKDDLFGILLAPAKLVSKGGNPWGAVVYTWALVQLVLLAGKLNTIAGIVTVFYLMAYAAIDLACLALEWASAPNFRPTFRLFSWHTCLLGILSCLVMMFLINPAYASGSIVLLLLLLGFIHFRSSSSSWGYISQALIFHQVSTGLVTLTI
;
A
#
# COMPACT_ATOMS: atom_id res chain seq x y z
N MET A 1 -8.29 13.13 -22.74
CA MET A 1 -7.78 12.61 -21.46
C MET A 1 -7.65 13.77 -20.49
N ASN A 2 -8.07 13.62 -19.23
CA ASN A 2 -7.90 14.67 -18.22
C ASN A 2 -6.72 14.32 -17.30
N PHE A 3 -6.11 15.32 -16.64
CA PHE A 3 -4.95 15.15 -15.75
C PHE A 3 -5.18 14.04 -14.71
N ALA A 4 -6.37 14.04 -14.08
CA ALA A 4 -6.78 13.05 -13.10
C ALA A 4 -6.68 11.60 -13.60
N THR A 5 -7.10 11.35 -14.84
CA THR A 5 -7.09 10.01 -15.45
C THR A 5 -5.66 9.56 -15.76
N VAL A 6 -4.80 10.47 -16.23
CA VAL A 6 -3.39 10.19 -16.50
C VAL A 6 -2.66 9.89 -15.18
N PHE A 7 -2.89 10.71 -14.16
CA PHE A 7 -2.34 10.50 -12.83
C PHE A 7 -2.75 9.15 -12.24
N ALA A 8 -4.04 8.77 -12.33
CA ALA A 8 -4.52 7.49 -11.79
C ALA A 8 -3.81 6.28 -12.43
N VAL A 9 -3.57 6.33 -13.75
CA VAL A 9 -2.86 5.25 -14.44
C VAL A 9 -1.37 5.26 -14.10
N MET A 10 -0.73 6.43 -14.08
CA MET A 10 0.70 6.58 -13.77
C MET A 10 1.01 6.21 -12.32
N PHE A 11 0.17 6.63 -11.37
CA PHE A 11 0.35 6.37 -9.94
C PHE A 11 0.37 4.88 -9.64
N ASN A 12 -0.45 4.08 -10.34
CA ASN A 12 -0.44 2.63 -10.21
C ASN A 12 0.98 2.05 -10.42
N GLY A 13 1.74 2.59 -11.38
CA GLY A 13 3.13 2.21 -11.62
C GLY A 13 4.10 2.55 -10.48
N CYS A 14 3.78 3.56 -9.66
CA CYS A 14 4.57 3.96 -8.49
C CYS A 14 4.17 3.22 -7.20
N THR A 15 3.14 2.36 -7.24
CA THR A 15 2.72 1.59 -6.06
C THR A 15 3.71 0.46 -5.74
N GLY A 16 3.47 -0.26 -4.65
CA GLY A 16 4.27 -1.44 -4.29
C GLY A 16 5.43 -1.18 -3.33
N ILE A 17 5.56 0.04 -2.78
CA ILE A 17 6.57 0.37 -1.76
C ILE A 17 6.50 -0.53 -0.51
N MET A 18 5.34 -1.13 -0.25
CA MET A 18 5.10 -2.07 0.87
C MET A 18 5.55 -3.51 0.59
N ALA A 19 6.01 -3.83 -0.62
CA ALA A 19 6.45 -5.19 -0.95
C ALA A 19 7.57 -5.68 -0.01
N GLY A 20 8.50 -4.79 0.36
CA GLY A 20 9.56 -5.09 1.33
C GLY A 20 9.03 -5.37 2.74
N CYS A 21 7.98 -4.67 3.16
CA CYS A 21 7.37 -4.86 4.49
C CYS A 21 6.61 -6.19 4.59
N ASN A 22 5.99 -6.63 3.49
CA ASN A 22 5.21 -7.88 3.43
C ASN A 22 6.07 -9.14 3.63
N MET A 23 7.40 -9.03 3.52
CA MET A 23 8.37 -10.10 3.72
C MET A 23 9.27 -9.87 4.94
N SER A 24 8.86 -8.96 5.84
CA SER A 24 9.65 -8.57 7.02
C SER A 24 10.06 -9.74 7.92
N GLY A 25 9.21 -10.77 8.04
CA GLY A 25 9.50 -11.98 8.83
C GLY A 25 10.60 -12.87 8.27
N GLU A 26 11.04 -12.67 7.02
CA GLU A 26 12.11 -13.43 6.37
C GLU A 26 13.43 -12.65 6.31
N LEU A 27 13.44 -11.39 6.74
CA LEU A 27 14.64 -10.55 6.73
C LEU A 27 15.50 -10.82 7.96
N LYS A 28 16.83 -10.94 7.75
CA LYS A 28 17.80 -11.05 8.85
C LYS A 28 17.78 -9.84 9.80
N GLN A 29 17.57 -8.64 9.27
CA GLN A 29 17.54 -7.38 10.03
C GLN A 29 16.48 -6.41 9.45
N PRO A 30 15.18 -6.62 9.75
CA PRO A 30 14.09 -5.86 9.12
C PRO A 30 14.14 -4.36 9.43
N SER A 31 14.49 -3.98 10.66
CA SER A 31 14.54 -2.57 11.11
C SER A 31 15.51 -1.70 10.31
N ARG A 32 16.56 -2.29 9.73
CA ARG A 32 17.52 -1.59 8.87
C ARG A 32 17.25 -1.81 7.38
N ALA A 33 16.92 -3.04 6.99
CA ALA A 33 16.77 -3.41 5.59
C ALA A 33 15.56 -2.75 4.92
N ILE A 34 14.42 -2.67 5.62
CA ILE A 34 13.19 -2.08 5.09
C ILE A 34 13.36 -0.60 4.72
N PRO A 35 13.74 0.30 5.66
CA PRO A 35 13.80 1.73 5.33
C PRO A 35 14.84 2.04 4.25
N ILE A 36 16.01 1.40 4.30
CA ILE A 36 17.07 1.61 3.30
C ILE A 36 16.62 1.08 1.94
N GLY A 37 16.09 -0.14 1.89
CA GLY A 37 15.63 -0.78 0.66
C GLY A 37 14.51 0.01 -0.03
N THR A 38 13.50 0.42 0.74
CA THR A 38 12.36 1.18 0.20
C THR A 38 12.79 2.54 -0.34
N ILE A 39 13.61 3.30 0.39
CA ILE A 39 14.05 4.64 -0.06
C ILE A 39 14.91 4.54 -1.32
N ILE A 40 15.87 3.62 -1.33
CA ILE A 40 16.74 3.42 -2.52
C ILE A 40 15.90 3.00 -3.73
N ALA A 41 14.95 2.08 -3.55
CA ALA A 41 14.08 1.64 -4.63
C ALA A 41 13.25 2.80 -5.20
N VAL A 42 12.63 3.63 -4.35
CA VAL A 42 11.84 4.79 -4.77
C VAL A 42 12.70 5.83 -5.51
N VAL A 43 13.92 6.10 -5.02
CA VAL A 43 14.82 7.05 -5.67
C VAL A 43 15.25 6.54 -7.05
N ILE A 44 15.61 5.26 -7.16
CA ILE A 44 16.00 4.65 -8.44
C ILE A 44 14.84 4.70 -9.43
N THR A 45 13.63 4.28 -9.03
CA THR A 45 12.47 4.30 -9.94
C THR A 45 12.08 5.71 -10.36
N PHE A 46 12.17 6.68 -9.46
CA PHE A 46 11.96 8.10 -9.78
C PHE A 46 12.90 8.59 -10.89
N PHE A 47 14.21 8.33 -10.76
CA PHE A 47 15.17 8.74 -11.78
C PHE A 47 14.97 7.99 -13.11
N VAL A 48 14.65 6.70 -13.07
CA VAL A 48 14.34 5.94 -14.29
C VAL A 48 13.13 6.54 -15.01
N TYR A 49 12.04 6.86 -14.30
CA TYR A 49 10.87 7.50 -14.89
C TYR A 49 11.15 8.90 -15.43
N LEU A 50 11.94 9.70 -14.70
CA LEU A 50 12.31 11.05 -15.12
C LEU A 50 13.18 11.03 -16.38
N ILE A 51 14.16 10.13 -16.45
CA ILE A 51 15.00 9.93 -17.64
C ILE A 51 14.12 9.52 -18.82
N LEU A 52 13.29 8.47 -18.68
CA LEU A 52 12.41 8.03 -19.75
C LEU A 52 11.48 9.14 -20.24
N PHE A 53 10.88 9.90 -19.32
CA PHE A 53 10.03 11.04 -19.66
C PHE A 53 10.76 12.09 -20.50
N ILE A 54 11.97 12.51 -20.09
CA ILE A 54 12.74 13.52 -20.80
C ILE A 54 13.16 13.01 -22.18
N PHE A 55 13.69 11.80 -22.28
CA PHE A 55 14.14 11.23 -23.56
C PHE A 55 12.98 11.05 -24.54
N THR A 56 11.83 10.54 -24.07
CA THR A 56 10.63 10.40 -24.90
C THR A 56 10.11 11.76 -25.34
N ALA A 57 10.07 12.76 -24.46
CA ALA A 57 9.59 14.11 -24.79
C ALA A 57 10.48 14.83 -25.82
N LEU A 58 11.79 14.57 -25.83
CA LEU A 58 12.73 15.19 -26.77
C LEU A 58 12.83 14.48 -28.12
N THR A 59 12.50 13.18 -28.18
CA THR A 59 12.77 12.34 -29.36
C THR A 59 11.52 11.91 -30.12
N CYS A 60 10.36 11.83 -29.45
CA CYS A 60 9.14 11.26 -30.03
C CYS A 60 8.11 12.33 -30.39
N ASP A 61 7.50 12.21 -31.57
CA ASP A 61 6.39 13.07 -31.98
C ASP A 61 5.13 12.83 -31.16
N ARG A 62 4.39 13.92 -30.92
CA ARG A 62 3.16 13.90 -30.12
C ARG A 62 2.07 12.98 -30.70
N THR A 63 1.95 12.90 -32.02
CA THR A 63 0.95 12.05 -32.70
C THR A 63 1.23 10.58 -32.45
N LEU A 64 2.50 10.16 -32.58
CA LEU A 64 2.95 8.80 -32.30
C LEU A 64 2.68 8.39 -30.84
N LEU A 65 2.91 9.29 -29.87
CA LEU A 65 2.62 9.04 -28.46
C LEU A 65 1.13 8.93 -28.11
N LEU A 66 0.25 9.53 -28.91
CA LEU A 66 -1.21 9.48 -28.71
C LEU A 66 -1.85 8.25 -29.34
N GLU A 67 -1.28 7.76 -30.44
CA GLU A 67 -1.89 6.70 -31.25
C GLU A 67 -1.31 5.30 -30.96
N ASP A 68 -0.02 5.18 -30.63
CA ASP A 68 0.65 3.89 -30.41
C ASP A 68 1.13 3.69 -28.97
N TYR A 69 0.41 2.86 -28.21
CA TYR A 69 0.82 2.42 -26.88
C TYR A 69 2.12 1.57 -26.89
N GLY A 70 2.48 1.00 -28.03
CA GLY A 70 3.66 0.15 -28.21
C GLY A 70 4.85 0.86 -28.85
N PHE A 71 4.89 2.20 -28.81
CA PHE A 71 5.89 3.02 -29.50
C PHE A 71 7.35 2.72 -29.09
N PHE A 72 7.58 2.12 -27.92
CA PHE A 72 8.91 1.67 -27.51
C PHE A 72 9.46 0.52 -28.36
N ARG A 73 8.62 -0.29 -29.00
CA ARG A 73 9.04 -1.44 -29.82
C ARG A 73 9.94 -1.04 -31.00
N PRO A 74 9.56 -0.09 -31.87
CA PRO A 74 10.41 0.33 -32.99
C PRO A 74 11.64 1.15 -32.57
N ILE A 75 11.62 1.79 -31.39
CA ILE A 75 12.75 2.58 -30.88
C ILE A 75 13.89 1.68 -30.37
N ASN A 76 13.54 0.50 -29.85
CA ASN A 76 14.52 -0.39 -29.26
C ASN A 76 15.42 -1.05 -30.32
N ILE A 77 16.70 -1.27 -29.98
CA ILE A 77 17.69 -1.91 -30.86
C ILE A 77 17.20 -3.26 -31.40
N TRP A 78 16.49 -4.04 -30.56
CA TRP A 78 15.82 -5.27 -30.97
C TRP A 78 14.36 -5.26 -30.50
N PRO A 79 13.37 -5.07 -31.38
CA PRO A 79 11.97 -4.86 -30.99
C PRO A 79 11.35 -5.91 -30.04
N PRO A 80 11.68 -7.21 -30.14
CA PRO A 80 11.17 -8.23 -29.21
C PRO A 80 11.56 -8.03 -27.74
N PHE A 81 12.67 -7.36 -27.42
CA PHE A 81 13.09 -7.15 -26.03
C PHE A 81 12.06 -6.39 -25.21
N VAL A 82 11.37 -5.42 -25.82
CA VAL A 82 10.32 -4.65 -25.14
C VAL A 82 9.19 -5.57 -24.69
N LEU A 83 8.77 -6.49 -25.56
CA LEU A 83 7.73 -7.47 -25.22
C LEU A 83 8.19 -8.41 -24.10
N ILE A 84 9.41 -8.93 -24.17
CA ILE A 84 9.99 -9.79 -23.12
C ILE A 84 10.00 -9.05 -21.77
N GLY A 85 10.44 -7.78 -21.76
CA GLY A 85 10.46 -6.94 -20.57
C GLY A 85 9.07 -6.68 -19.99
N VAL A 86 8.08 -6.40 -20.84
CA VAL A 86 6.68 -6.23 -20.43
C VAL A 86 6.13 -7.50 -19.79
N TYR A 87 6.34 -8.67 -20.40
CA TYR A 87 5.88 -9.95 -19.83
C TYR A 87 6.61 -10.29 -18.53
N ALA A 88 7.93 -10.17 -18.48
CA ALA A 88 8.72 -10.46 -17.29
C ALA A 88 8.34 -9.55 -16.11
N THR A 89 8.18 -8.25 -16.36
CA THR A 89 7.80 -7.28 -15.32
C THR A 89 6.37 -7.50 -14.85
N SER A 90 5.43 -7.73 -15.77
CA SER A 90 4.02 -7.97 -15.42
C SER A 90 3.83 -9.26 -14.62
N LEU A 91 4.55 -10.33 -14.99
CA LEU A 91 4.52 -11.59 -14.26
C LEU A 91 5.17 -11.45 -12.88
N SER A 92 6.30 -10.76 -12.79
CA SER A 92 6.99 -10.51 -11.52
C SER A 92 6.14 -9.69 -10.56
N ALA A 93 5.53 -8.59 -11.04
CA ALA A 93 4.67 -7.73 -10.24
C ALA A 93 3.40 -8.46 -9.76
N SER A 94 2.76 -9.25 -10.63
CA SER A 94 1.57 -10.03 -10.27
C SER A 94 1.88 -11.11 -9.24
N MET A 95 2.98 -11.84 -9.39
CA MET A 95 3.42 -12.83 -8.39
C MET A 95 3.76 -12.18 -7.04
N SER A 96 4.51 -11.08 -7.04
CA SER A 96 4.89 -10.36 -5.82
C SER A 96 3.67 -9.85 -5.04
N THR A 97 2.69 -9.27 -5.74
CA THR A 97 1.46 -8.77 -5.13
C THR A 97 0.56 -9.88 -4.62
N LEU A 98 0.46 -11.01 -5.33
CA LEU A 98 -0.28 -12.18 -4.87
C LEU A 98 0.31 -12.79 -3.59
N ILE A 99 1.64 -12.94 -3.53
CA ILE A 99 2.34 -13.43 -2.35
C ILE A 99 2.16 -12.45 -1.18
N GLY A 100 2.32 -11.14 -1.42
CA GLY A 100 2.11 -10.11 -0.40
C GLY A 100 0.69 -10.11 0.16
N ALA A 101 -0.32 -10.10 -0.71
CA ALA A 101 -1.73 -10.10 -0.32
C ALA A 101 -2.11 -11.36 0.48
N SER A 102 -1.66 -12.53 0.05
CA SER A 102 -1.96 -13.79 0.75
C SER A 102 -1.35 -13.85 2.15
N ARG A 103 -0.14 -13.30 2.35
CA ARG A 103 0.50 -13.22 3.67
C ARG A 103 -0.24 -12.25 4.61
N ILE A 104 -0.67 -11.09 4.11
CA ILE A 104 -1.50 -10.14 4.88
C ILE A 104 -2.81 -10.81 5.28
N LEU A 105 -3.48 -11.47 4.32
CA LEU A 105 -4.74 -12.16 4.56
C LEU A 105 -4.59 -13.29 5.58
N HIS A 106 -3.49 -14.05 5.52
CA HIS A 106 -3.19 -15.11 6.47
C HIS A 106 -2.95 -14.59 7.89
N ALA A 107 -2.23 -13.46 8.02
CA ALA A 107 -2.02 -12.81 9.31
C ALA A 107 -3.36 -12.34 9.90
N LEU A 108 -4.19 -11.68 9.09
CA LEU A 108 -5.52 -11.23 9.50
C LEU A 108 -6.44 -12.41 9.90
N ALA A 109 -6.33 -13.53 9.21
CA ALA A 109 -7.08 -14.74 9.54
C ALA A 109 -6.65 -15.31 10.90
N LYS A 110 -5.35 -15.30 11.22
CA LYS A 110 -4.82 -15.77 12.52
C LYS A 110 -5.32 -14.95 13.70
N ASP A 111 -5.58 -13.67 13.49
CA ASP A 111 -6.11 -12.77 14.52
C ASP A 111 -7.61 -12.99 14.83
N ASP A 112 -8.27 -13.94 14.14
CA ASP A 112 -9.67 -14.35 14.36
C ASP A 112 -10.73 -13.24 14.28
N LEU A 113 -10.35 -12.05 13.78
CA LEU A 113 -11.18 -10.85 13.64
C LEU A 113 -12.48 -11.11 12.87
N PHE A 114 -12.39 -11.91 11.80
CA PHE A 114 -13.51 -12.19 10.90
C PHE A 114 -14.07 -13.62 11.05
N GLY A 115 -13.56 -14.41 12.00
CA GLY A 115 -14.02 -15.76 12.29
C GLY A 115 -14.11 -16.68 11.06
N ILE A 116 -15.31 -17.22 10.81
CA ILE A 116 -15.57 -18.28 9.80
C ILE A 116 -15.24 -17.83 8.37
N LEU A 117 -15.42 -16.54 8.04
CA LEU A 117 -15.21 -16.03 6.67
C LEU A 117 -13.75 -16.19 6.19
N LEU A 118 -12.80 -16.02 7.11
CA LEU A 118 -11.36 -16.13 6.84
C LEU A 118 -10.74 -17.45 7.34
N ALA A 119 -11.55 -18.37 7.87
CA ALA A 119 -11.09 -19.70 8.30
C ALA A 119 -10.28 -20.46 7.23
N PRO A 120 -10.66 -20.50 5.93
CA PRO A 120 -9.86 -21.22 4.93
C PRO A 120 -8.48 -20.58 4.67
N ALA A 121 -8.32 -19.28 4.94
CA ALA A 121 -7.04 -18.59 4.80
C ALA A 121 -6.04 -18.97 5.90
N LYS A 122 -6.46 -19.68 6.97
CA LYS A 122 -5.56 -20.20 8.01
C LYS A 122 -4.79 -21.44 7.59
N LEU A 123 -5.16 -22.12 6.51
CA LEU A 123 -4.54 -23.37 6.09
C LEU A 123 -3.08 -23.14 5.66
N VAL A 124 -2.17 -23.88 6.30
CA VAL A 124 -0.72 -23.80 6.08
C VAL A 124 -0.19 -25.16 5.62
N SER A 125 0.82 -25.14 4.75
CA SER A 125 1.58 -26.33 4.36
C SER A 125 2.56 -26.74 5.46
N LYS A 126 3.11 -27.96 5.39
CA LYS A 126 4.12 -28.46 6.34
C LYS A 126 5.36 -27.55 6.47
N GLY A 127 5.69 -26.80 5.40
CA GLY A 127 6.79 -25.83 5.38
C GLY A 127 6.43 -24.42 5.85
N GLY A 128 5.25 -24.19 6.45
CA GLY A 128 4.87 -22.86 6.95
C GLY A 128 4.26 -21.91 5.89
N ASN A 129 4.14 -22.35 4.63
CA ASN A 129 3.57 -21.54 3.55
C ASN A 129 2.02 -21.56 3.57
N PRO A 130 1.33 -20.40 3.67
CA PRO A 130 -0.14 -20.32 3.74
C PRO A 130 -0.83 -20.49 2.38
N TRP A 131 -0.81 -21.72 1.84
CA TRP A 131 -1.40 -22.01 0.53
C TRP A 131 -2.91 -21.72 0.45
N GLY A 132 -3.65 -21.87 1.56
CA GLY A 132 -5.09 -21.56 1.59
C GLY A 132 -5.37 -20.08 1.34
N ALA A 133 -4.54 -19.19 1.89
CA ALA A 133 -4.64 -17.76 1.66
C ALA A 133 -4.28 -17.38 0.21
N VAL A 134 -3.33 -18.10 -0.41
CA VAL A 134 -2.97 -17.91 -1.84
C VAL A 134 -4.14 -18.26 -2.75
N VAL A 135 -4.79 -19.41 -2.55
CA VAL A 135 -5.95 -19.81 -3.36
C VAL A 135 -7.12 -18.85 -3.16
N TYR A 136 -7.38 -18.43 -1.91
CA TYR A 136 -8.45 -17.49 -1.60
C TYR A 136 -8.24 -16.11 -2.27
N THR A 137 -7.03 -15.56 -2.18
CA THR A 137 -6.68 -14.30 -2.85
C THR A 137 -6.74 -14.41 -4.36
N TRP A 138 -6.24 -15.50 -4.95
CA TRP A 138 -6.36 -15.77 -6.38
C TRP A 138 -7.82 -15.80 -6.85
N ALA A 139 -8.70 -16.49 -6.12
CA ALA A 139 -10.13 -16.55 -6.46
C ALA A 139 -10.79 -15.17 -6.44
N LEU A 140 -10.50 -14.34 -5.43
CA LEU A 140 -11.01 -12.97 -5.35
C LEU A 140 -10.51 -12.10 -6.50
N VAL A 141 -9.21 -12.18 -6.83
CA VAL A 141 -8.63 -11.44 -7.96
C VAL A 141 -9.29 -11.87 -9.27
N GLN A 142 -9.53 -13.16 -9.48
CA GLN A 142 -10.18 -13.67 -10.68
C GLN A 142 -11.60 -13.11 -10.85
N LEU A 143 -12.38 -13.00 -9.77
CA LEU A 143 -13.71 -12.38 -9.80
C LEU A 143 -13.65 -10.91 -10.24
N VAL A 144 -12.66 -10.16 -9.76
CA VAL A 144 -12.47 -8.75 -10.14
C VAL A 144 -12.07 -8.62 -11.61
N LEU A 145 -11.19 -9.50 -12.11
CA LEU A 145 -10.75 -9.49 -13.50
C LEU A 145 -11.88 -9.84 -14.49
N LEU A 146 -12.79 -10.74 -14.12
CA LEU A 146 -13.93 -11.10 -14.95
C LEU A 146 -14.99 -9.98 -15.07
N ALA A 147 -15.00 -9.03 -14.13
CA ALA A 147 -16.03 -8.00 -14.05
C ALA A 147 -15.68 -6.67 -14.76
N GLY A 148 -14.41 -6.39 -15.08
CA GLY A 148 -13.97 -5.01 -15.33
C GLY A 148 -13.03 -4.76 -16.52
N LYS A 149 -13.10 -3.53 -17.07
CA LYS A 149 -12.11 -2.97 -18.01
C LYS A 149 -10.86 -2.50 -17.25
N LEU A 150 -9.67 -2.71 -17.82
CA LEU A 150 -8.36 -2.40 -17.19
C LEU A 150 -8.28 -0.98 -16.63
N ASN A 151 -8.68 0.03 -17.42
CA ASN A 151 -8.58 1.44 -16.99
C ASN A 151 -9.48 1.76 -15.78
N THR A 152 -10.65 1.11 -15.68
CA THR A 152 -11.55 1.27 -14.54
C THR A 152 -10.96 0.59 -13.30
N ILE A 153 -10.40 -0.62 -13.46
CA ILE A 153 -9.74 -1.35 -12.38
C ILE A 153 -8.54 -0.55 -11.85
N ALA A 154 -7.70 0.00 -12.74
CA ALA A 154 -6.54 0.80 -12.37
C ALA A 154 -6.92 2.03 -11.52
N GLY A 155 -8.01 2.71 -11.86
CA GLY A 155 -8.53 3.82 -11.07
C GLY A 155 -8.98 3.40 -9.66
N ILE A 156 -9.73 2.31 -9.56
CA ILE A 156 -10.21 1.78 -8.27
C ILE A 156 -9.04 1.31 -7.40
N VAL A 157 -8.11 0.54 -7.95
CA VAL A 157 -6.92 0.04 -7.24
C VAL A 157 -6.08 1.19 -6.70
N THR A 158 -5.90 2.26 -7.49
CA THR A 158 -5.18 3.46 -7.06
C THR A 158 -5.83 4.13 -5.86
N VAL A 159 -7.16 4.27 -5.85
CA VAL A 159 -7.91 4.83 -4.71
C VAL A 159 -7.71 3.98 -3.46
N PHE A 160 -7.74 2.65 -3.57
CA PHE A 160 -7.48 1.75 -2.42
C PHE A 160 -6.04 1.87 -1.90
N TYR A 161 -5.03 1.98 -2.76
CA TYR A 161 -3.64 2.21 -2.33
C TYR A 161 -3.45 3.56 -1.63
N LEU A 162 -4.02 4.64 -2.18
CA LEU A 162 -3.97 5.97 -1.56
C LEU A 162 -4.65 5.97 -0.19
N MET A 163 -5.79 5.28 -0.05
CA MET A 163 -6.48 5.14 1.23
C MET A 163 -5.65 4.34 2.24
N ALA A 164 -5.00 3.26 1.81
CA ALA A 164 -4.11 2.48 2.68
C ALA A 164 -2.89 3.30 3.15
N TYR A 165 -2.26 4.07 2.27
CA TYR A 165 -1.15 4.96 2.64
C TYR A 165 -1.62 6.06 3.61
N ALA A 166 -2.75 6.71 3.33
CA ALA A 166 -3.34 7.70 4.24
C ALA A 166 -3.67 7.10 5.61
N ALA A 167 -4.18 5.86 5.67
CA ALA A 167 -4.49 5.18 6.92
C ALA A 167 -3.22 4.84 7.74
N ILE A 168 -2.12 4.45 7.08
CA ILE A 168 -0.82 4.22 7.73
C ILE A 168 -0.28 5.52 8.30
N ASP A 169 -0.26 6.60 7.51
CA ASP A 169 0.23 7.91 7.97
C ASP A 169 -0.64 8.46 9.09
N LEU A 170 -1.97 8.28 9.02
CA LEU A 170 -2.90 8.67 10.08
C LEU A 170 -2.65 7.89 11.36
N ALA A 171 -2.41 6.58 11.28
CA ALA A 171 -2.10 5.76 12.45
C ALA A 171 -0.78 6.22 13.11
N CYS A 172 0.27 6.48 12.31
CA CYS A 172 1.53 7.00 12.82
C CYS A 172 1.38 8.39 13.46
N LEU A 173 0.63 9.29 12.82
CA LEU A 173 0.36 10.63 13.34
C LEU A 173 -0.43 10.57 14.65
N ALA A 174 -1.45 9.72 14.72
CA ALA A 174 -2.26 9.54 15.92
C ALA A 174 -1.45 8.99 17.10
N LEU A 175 -0.54 8.05 16.85
CA LEU A 175 0.34 7.49 17.89
C LEU A 175 1.35 8.51 18.41
N GLU A 176 1.93 9.33 17.52
CA GLU A 176 2.86 10.40 17.86
C GLU A 176 2.17 11.50 18.68
N TRP A 177 1.00 11.97 18.24
CA TRP A 177 0.23 13.00 18.96
C TRP A 177 -0.35 12.51 20.29
N ALA A 178 -0.70 11.22 20.38
CA ALA A 178 -1.12 10.61 21.63
C ALA A 178 0.05 10.32 22.59
N SER A 179 1.30 10.56 22.17
CA SER A 179 2.51 10.25 22.94
C SER A 179 2.49 8.82 23.49
N ALA A 180 2.10 7.86 22.64
CA ALA A 180 1.91 6.48 23.07
C ALA A 180 3.23 5.89 23.61
N PRO A 181 3.30 5.34 24.83
CA PRO A 181 4.56 4.93 25.47
C PRO A 181 5.38 3.91 24.66
N ASN A 182 4.67 3.06 23.92
CA ASN A 182 5.22 1.98 23.10
C ASN A 182 5.65 2.44 21.69
N PHE A 183 5.28 3.66 21.28
CA PHE A 183 5.62 4.20 19.97
C PHE A 183 6.86 5.09 20.08
N ARG A 184 8.02 4.53 19.70
CA ARG A 184 9.32 5.22 19.74
C ARG A 184 10.08 5.03 18.42
N PRO A 185 9.69 5.75 17.35
CA PRO A 185 10.30 5.59 16.04
C PRO A 185 11.78 5.96 16.09
N THR A 186 12.65 5.03 15.69
CA THR A 186 14.12 5.25 15.66
C THR A 186 14.61 5.82 14.33
N PHE A 187 13.71 5.97 13.35
CA PHE A 187 14.03 6.45 12.02
C PHE A 187 14.17 7.97 12.00
N ARG A 188 15.32 8.47 11.54
CA ARG A 188 15.70 9.89 11.66
C ARG A 188 14.85 10.88 10.84
N LEU A 189 14.28 10.42 9.72
CA LEU A 189 13.45 11.29 8.85
C LEU A 189 11.97 11.23 9.23
N PHE A 190 11.61 10.47 10.26
CA PHE A 190 10.24 10.45 10.76
C PHE A 190 9.93 11.76 11.49
N SER A 191 8.83 12.40 11.10
CA SER A 191 8.25 13.54 11.83
C SER A 191 6.73 13.57 11.66
N TRP A 192 6.02 14.19 12.60
CA TRP A 192 4.57 14.37 12.47
C TRP A 192 4.19 15.19 11.23
N HIS A 193 5.04 16.13 10.81
CA HIS A 193 4.88 16.91 9.58
C HIS A 193 4.88 16.03 8.33
N THR A 194 5.79 15.05 8.25
CA THR A 194 5.86 14.13 7.10
C THR A 194 4.61 13.26 6.99
N CYS A 195 4.07 12.79 8.12
CA CYS A 195 2.80 12.04 8.12
C CYS A 195 1.62 12.91 7.70
N LEU A 196 1.54 14.15 8.19
CA LEU A 196 0.46 15.07 7.80
C LEU A 196 0.50 15.39 6.30
N LEU A 197 1.70 15.61 5.74
CA LEU A 197 1.89 15.81 4.31
C LEU A 197 1.46 14.56 3.51
N GLY A 198 1.81 13.36 3.99
CA GLY A 198 1.37 12.09 3.40
C GLY A 198 -0.15 11.94 3.35
N ILE A 199 -0.84 12.20 4.47
CA ILE A 199 -2.30 12.17 4.56
C ILE A 199 -2.94 13.18 3.59
N LEU A 200 -2.50 14.44 3.64
CA LEU A 200 -3.06 15.49 2.79
C LEU A 200 -2.84 15.18 1.31
N SER A 201 -1.63 14.78 0.92
CA SER A 201 -1.32 14.45 -0.47
C SER A 201 -2.14 13.25 -0.98
N CYS A 202 -2.31 12.22 -0.15
CA CYS A 202 -3.12 11.06 -0.50
C CYS A 202 -4.61 11.43 -0.65
N LEU A 203 -5.18 12.19 0.29
CA LEU A 203 -6.58 12.61 0.26
C LEU A 203 -6.87 13.51 -0.95
N VAL A 204 -6.04 14.52 -1.19
CA VAL A 204 -6.19 15.43 -2.34
C VAL A 204 -6.20 14.65 -3.65
N MET A 205 -5.22 13.75 -3.85
CA MET A 205 -5.15 12.96 -5.08
C MET A 205 -6.30 11.97 -5.21
N MET A 206 -6.75 11.37 -4.10
CA MET A 206 -7.87 10.42 -4.11
C MET A 206 -9.17 11.08 -4.60
N PHE A 207 -9.52 12.27 -4.10
CA PHE A 207 -10.69 13.02 -4.55
C PHE A 207 -10.52 13.58 -5.97
N LEU A 208 -9.30 13.91 -6.37
CA LEU A 208 -9.00 14.40 -7.71
C LEU A 208 -9.21 13.32 -8.78
N ILE A 209 -8.87 12.06 -8.48
CA ILE A 209 -9.04 10.94 -9.41
C ILE A 209 -10.53 10.65 -9.64
N ASN A 210 -11.27 10.35 -8.57
CA ASN A 210 -12.70 10.07 -8.65
C ASN A 210 -13.36 10.26 -7.28
N PRO A 211 -14.17 11.32 -7.10
CA PRO A 211 -14.85 11.59 -5.84
C PRO A 211 -15.78 10.44 -5.37
N ALA A 212 -16.43 9.73 -6.29
CA ALA A 212 -17.38 8.67 -5.94
C ALA A 212 -16.67 7.44 -5.36
N TYR A 213 -15.56 7.02 -5.98
CA TYR A 213 -14.75 5.92 -5.45
C TYR A 213 -14.04 6.33 -4.16
N ALA A 214 -13.57 7.58 -4.07
CA ALA A 214 -12.94 8.13 -2.86
C ALA A 214 -13.91 8.12 -1.66
N SER A 215 -15.13 8.63 -1.83
CA SER A 215 -16.13 8.60 -0.77
C SER A 215 -16.51 7.16 -0.39
N GLY A 216 -16.65 6.28 -1.38
CA GLY A 216 -16.95 4.86 -1.15
C GLY A 216 -15.87 4.16 -0.33
N SER A 217 -14.59 4.38 -0.64
CA SER A 217 -13.48 3.79 0.11
C SER A 217 -13.36 4.32 1.54
N ILE A 218 -13.61 5.62 1.76
CA ILE A 218 -13.62 6.20 3.11
C ILE A 218 -14.76 5.59 3.95
N VAL A 219 -15.96 5.50 3.39
CA VAL A 219 -17.11 4.88 4.07
C VAL A 219 -16.80 3.42 4.41
N LEU A 220 -16.24 2.68 3.47
CA LEU A 220 -15.82 1.29 3.70
C LEU A 220 -14.76 1.17 4.81
N LEU A 221 -13.77 2.07 4.85
CA LEU A 221 -12.77 2.12 5.92
C LEU A 221 -13.42 2.39 7.28
N LEU A 222 -14.31 3.37 7.37
CA LEU A 222 -15.02 3.71 8.62
C LEU A 222 -15.90 2.55 9.10
N LEU A 223 -16.59 1.87 8.19
CA LEU A 223 -17.37 0.67 8.51
C LEU A 223 -16.49 -0.46 9.02
N LEU A 224 -15.34 -0.70 8.39
CA LEU A 224 -14.38 -1.71 8.85
C LEU A 224 -13.82 -1.35 10.24
N LEU A 225 -13.44 -0.10 10.48
CA LEU A 225 -12.97 0.35 11.79
C LEU A 225 -14.05 0.20 12.86
N GLY A 226 -15.30 0.58 12.56
CA GLY A 226 -16.44 0.38 13.44
C GLY A 226 -16.67 -1.09 13.73
N PHE A 227 -16.69 -1.94 12.71
CA PHE A 227 -16.86 -3.39 12.86
C PHE A 227 -15.77 -4.00 13.74
N ILE A 228 -14.49 -3.65 13.51
CA ILE A 228 -13.37 -4.12 14.33
C ILE A 228 -13.52 -3.63 15.77
N HIS A 229 -13.91 -2.38 15.99
CA HIS A 229 -14.12 -1.84 17.34
C HIS A 229 -15.21 -2.59 18.11
N PHE A 230 -16.31 -3.00 17.45
CA PHE A 230 -17.35 -3.80 18.08
C PHE A 230 -16.95 -5.26 18.34
N ARG A 231 -16.13 -5.85 17.46
CA ARG A 231 -15.68 -7.25 17.58
C ARG A 231 -14.46 -7.45 18.47
N SER A 232 -13.65 -6.41 18.64
CA SER A 232 -12.41 -6.43 19.43
C SER A 232 -12.74 -6.57 20.92
N SER A 233 -12.80 -7.81 21.40
CA SER A 233 -12.70 -8.12 22.83
C SER A 233 -11.34 -7.68 23.37
N SER A 234 -11.23 -7.39 24.68
CA SER A 234 -10.04 -6.83 25.35
C SER A 234 -8.73 -7.50 24.90
N SER A 235 -8.02 -6.86 23.98
CA SER A 235 -6.72 -7.33 23.49
C SER A 235 -5.63 -7.00 24.50
N SER A 236 -4.67 -7.91 24.71
CA SER A 236 -3.53 -7.68 25.60
C SER A 236 -2.49 -6.69 25.05
N TRP A 237 -2.66 -6.23 23.81
CA TRP A 237 -1.68 -5.41 23.09
C TRP A 237 -1.80 -3.90 23.34
N GLY A 238 -2.79 -3.48 24.14
CA GLY A 238 -2.99 -2.09 24.51
C GLY A 238 -3.78 -1.30 23.47
N TYR A 239 -4.75 -0.50 23.90
CA TYR A 239 -5.51 0.41 23.03
C TYR A 239 -4.88 1.81 22.99
N ILE A 240 -5.10 2.56 21.89
CA ILE A 240 -4.75 4.00 21.82
C ILE A 240 -5.42 4.77 22.97
N SER A 241 -6.64 4.39 23.34
CA SER A 241 -7.35 4.93 24.51
C SER A 241 -6.63 4.62 25.82
N GLN A 242 -6.07 3.42 25.98
CA GLN A 242 -5.28 3.06 27.18
C GLN A 242 -3.95 3.81 27.23
N ALA A 243 -3.31 4.05 26.09
CA ALA A 243 -2.08 4.86 26.00
C ALA A 243 -2.35 6.32 26.40
N LEU A 244 -3.46 6.90 25.96
CA LEU A 244 -3.91 8.25 26.38
C LEU A 244 -4.18 8.33 27.88
N ILE A 245 -4.87 7.33 28.46
CA ILE A 245 -5.15 7.27 29.90
C ILE A 245 -3.84 7.14 30.68
N PHE A 246 -2.91 6.26 30.25
CA PHE A 246 -1.61 6.11 30.90
C PHE A 246 -0.80 7.41 30.86
N HIS A 247 -0.79 8.13 29.73
CA HIS A 247 -0.11 9.41 29.61
C HIS A 247 -0.73 10.48 30.52
N GLN A 248 -2.06 10.58 30.57
CA GLN A 248 -2.75 11.51 31.48
C GLN A 248 -2.44 11.20 32.95
N VAL A 249 -2.44 9.91 33.33
CA VAL A 249 -2.13 9.47 34.69
C VAL A 249 -0.66 9.70 35.04
N SER A 250 0.29 9.41 34.16
CA SER A 250 1.71 9.62 34.44
C SER A 250 2.05 11.11 34.55
N THR A 251 1.48 11.94 33.67
CA THR A 251 1.65 13.40 33.71
C THR A 251 1.02 14.00 34.96
N GLY A 252 -0.16 13.50 35.35
CA GLY A 252 -0.83 13.88 36.61
C GLY A 252 -0.03 13.50 37.85
N LEU A 253 0.56 12.30 37.88
CA LEU A 253 1.41 11.84 38.97
C LEU A 253 2.68 12.69 39.12
N VAL A 254 3.36 13.01 38.02
CA VAL A 254 4.55 13.89 38.04
C VAL A 254 4.20 15.29 38.55
N THR A 255 3.01 15.80 38.20
CA THR A 255 2.54 17.11 38.67
C THR A 255 2.19 17.10 40.17
N LEU A 256 1.83 15.95 40.74
CA LEU A 256 1.56 15.76 42.18
C LEU A 256 2.83 15.51 43.01
N THR A 257 3.98 15.26 42.37
CA THR A 257 5.26 15.01 43.08
C THR A 257 6.14 16.27 43.20
N ILE A 258 5.61 17.43 42.79
CA ILE A 258 6.20 18.78 42.95
C ILE A 258 5.29 19.56 43.90
#